data_AF-A0A1M4SXW1-F1
#
_entry.id   AF-A0A1M4SXW1-F1
#
_cell.length_a   1.000
_cell.length_b   1.000
_cell.length_c   1.000
_cell.angle_alpha   90.00
_cell.angle_beta   90.00
_cell.angle_gamma   90.00
#
_symmetry.space_group_name_H-M   'P 1'
#
loop_
_entity.id
_entity.type
_entity.pdbx_description
1 polymer ?
#
loop_
_entity_poly.entity_id
_entity_poly.type
_entity_poly.pdbx_seq_one_letter_code
_entity_poly.pdbx_strand_id
1 'polypeptide(L)'
;MANEIKGQTVKMWKDMDKDFSLRYQLGRLTKDDLKEIVKSYEIKGVSKLKKDELIETIIVNILNKISTTLETISDDNKNLIKNIINASGILDFNENINIDDVIELRNKAILFTGKIENKETLIITEEVKNILVGLLVECNEECKKDSSIVTNEEVKADEQLEIDKELINITNQINEMQKVENMRMIMNALSRKNKDKENNKKVGRNDLCPCGSGKKYKKCCLGK
;
A
#
# COMPACT_ATOMS: atom_id res chain seq x y z
N MET A 1 -3.77 7.89 -31.35
CA MET A 1 -2.61 7.03 -31.03
C MET A 1 -1.32 7.83 -30.85
N ALA A 2 -0.52 8.20 -31.86
CA ALA A 2 0.79 8.86 -31.63
C ALA A 2 0.73 10.22 -30.89
N ASN A 3 -0.33 11.02 -31.09
CA ASN A 3 -0.53 12.30 -30.39
C ASN A 3 -1.09 12.15 -28.96
N GLU A 4 -1.76 11.04 -28.63
CA GLU A 4 -2.23 10.77 -27.26
C GLU A 4 -1.08 10.27 -26.38
N ILE A 5 -0.18 9.45 -26.94
CA ILE A 5 1.02 8.95 -26.27
C ILE A 5 1.96 10.12 -25.91
N LYS A 6 2.18 11.07 -26.84
CA LYS A 6 2.98 12.29 -26.56
C LYS A 6 2.41 13.20 -25.47
N GLY A 7 1.08 13.18 -25.27
CA GLY A 7 0.42 13.95 -24.21
C GLY A 7 0.44 13.25 -22.84
N GLN A 8 0.50 11.92 -22.81
CA GLN A 8 0.62 11.12 -21.59
C GLN A 8 2.04 11.10 -21.03
N THR A 9 3.07 11.01 -21.88
CA THR A 9 4.47 10.92 -21.44
C THR A 9 4.96 12.17 -20.70
N VAL A 10 4.53 13.37 -21.11
CA VAL A 10 4.88 14.63 -20.43
C VAL A 10 4.23 14.74 -19.04
N LYS A 11 3.10 14.07 -18.81
CA LYS A 11 2.41 14.11 -17.50
C LYS A 11 3.02 13.17 -16.46
N MET A 12 3.82 12.19 -16.88
CA MET A 12 4.42 11.16 -16.01
C MET A 12 5.63 11.71 -15.24
N TRP A 13 6.44 12.54 -15.90
CA TRP A 13 7.70 13.04 -15.35
C TRP A 13 7.52 14.39 -14.66
N LYS A 14 7.01 14.35 -13.43
CA LYS A 14 6.88 15.54 -12.57
C LYS A 14 7.92 15.52 -11.46
N ASP A 15 8.46 16.69 -11.16
CA ASP A 15 9.32 16.89 -9.99
C ASP A 15 8.65 16.38 -8.71
N MET A 16 9.48 15.88 -7.80
CA MET A 16 9.05 15.33 -6.51
C MET A 16 10.15 15.29 -5.48
N ASP A 17 9.72 15.18 -4.23
CA ASP A 17 10.58 14.88 -3.09
C ASP A 17 10.93 13.39 -3.08
N LYS A 18 12.00 13.04 -2.35
CA LYS A 18 12.41 11.64 -2.13
C LYS A 18 11.54 10.93 -1.08
N ASP A 19 10.23 10.93 -1.30
CA ASP A 19 9.25 10.17 -0.53
C ASP A 19 8.71 9.04 -1.40
N PHE A 20 8.97 7.80 -1.00
CA PHE A 20 8.64 6.60 -1.76
C PHE A 20 7.48 5.81 -1.14
N SER A 21 6.72 6.42 -0.23
CA SER A 21 5.53 5.80 0.35
C SER A 21 4.40 5.73 -0.68
N LEU A 22 3.63 4.64 -0.63
CA LEU A 22 2.48 4.44 -1.52
C LEU A 22 1.46 5.57 -1.37
N ARG A 23 1.26 6.05 -0.14
CA ARG A 23 0.35 7.16 0.15
C ARG A 23 0.79 8.46 -0.52
N TYR A 24 2.07 8.82 -0.43
CA TYR A 24 2.59 10.02 -1.09
C TYR A 24 2.45 9.93 -2.61
N GLN A 25 2.81 8.78 -3.19
CA GLN A 25 2.74 8.61 -4.64
C GLN A 25 1.30 8.70 -5.17
N LEU A 26 0.34 8.03 -4.53
CA LEU A 26 -1.08 8.14 -4.87
C LEU A 26 -1.60 9.58 -4.66
N GLY A 27 -1.09 10.28 -3.64
CA GLY A 27 -1.39 11.69 -3.39
C GLY A 27 -1.04 12.62 -4.54
N ARG A 28 0.05 12.33 -5.27
CA ARG A 28 0.52 13.11 -6.43
C ARG A 28 -0.30 12.88 -7.70
N LEU A 29 -1.06 11.79 -7.76
CA LEU A 29 -1.88 11.45 -8.91
C LEU A 29 -3.10 12.37 -9.06
N THR A 30 -3.56 12.50 -10.30
CA THR A 30 -4.80 13.20 -10.61
C THR A 30 -6.00 12.34 -10.23
N LYS A 31 -7.19 12.94 -10.12
CA LYS A 31 -8.42 12.17 -9.85
C LYS A 31 -8.72 11.15 -10.94
N ASP A 32 -8.31 11.39 -12.18
CA ASP A 32 -8.55 10.48 -13.28
C ASP A 32 -7.56 9.31 -13.27
N ASP A 33 -6.29 9.56 -12.95
CA ASP A 33 -5.32 8.48 -12.68
C ASP A 33 -5.82 7.56 -11.53
N LEU A 34 -6.33 8.15 -10.44
CA LEU A 34 -6.88 7.37 -9.32
C LEU A 34 -8.09 6.54 -9.73
N LYS A 35 -8.92 7.01 -10.67
CA LYS A 35 -10.06 6.22 -11.19
C LYS A 35 -9.60 5.04 -12.04
N GLU A 36 -8.53 5.19 -12.81
CA GLU A 36 -7.97 4.05 -13.56
C GLU A 36 -7.47 2.96 -12.60
N ILE A 37 -6.81 3.34 -11.50
CA ILE A 37 -6.37 2.39 -10.46
C ILE A 37 -7.58 1.75 -9.76
N VAL A 38 -8.62 2.53 -9.41
CA VAL A 38 -9.88 2.00 -8.86
C VAL A 38 -10.48 0.94 -9.78
N LYS A 39 -10.44 1.17 -11.09
CA LYS A 39 -10.96 0.26 -12.10
C LYS A 39 -10.10 -0.99 -12.22
N SER A 40 -8.77 -0.86 -12.23
CA SER A 40 -7.85 -2.01 -12.33
C SER A 40 -7.99 -2.98 -11.15
N TYR A 41 -8.29 -2.47 -9.96
CA TYR A 41 -8.50 -3.28 -8.76
C TYR A 41 -9.98 -3.61 -8.48
N GLU A 42 -10.89 -3.25 -9.40
CA GLU A 42 -12.34 -3.47 -9.31
C GLU A 42 -12.97 -2.95 -8.01
N ILE A 43 -12.52 -1.79 -7.54
CA ILE A 43 -12.96 -1.22 -6.26
C ILE A 43 -14.35 -0.59 -6.42
N LYS A 44 -15.33 -1.10 -5.67
CA LYS A 44 -16.73 -0.64 -5.71
C LYS A 44 -17.00 0.41 -4.62
N GLY A 45 -18.00 1.27 -4.87
CA GLY A 45 -18.55 2.18 -3.86
C GLY A 45 -17.76 3.47 -3.60
N VAL A 46 -16.79 3.81 -4.45
CA VAL A 46 -15.87 4.94 -4.19
C VAL A 46 -16.34 6.31 -4.70
N SER A 47 -17.48 6.37 -5.40
CA SER A 47 -17.94 7.59 -6.09
C SER A 47 -18.21 8.79 -5.17
N LYS A 48 -18.47 8.54 -3.89
CA LYS A 48 -18.76 9.57 -2.88
C LYS A 48 -17.56 9.92 -1.99
N LEU A 49 -16.44 9.21 -2.12
CA LEU A 49 -15.30 9.39 -1.24
C LEU A 49 -14.53 10.67 -1.56
N LYS A 50 -13.99 11.29 -0.51
CA LYS A 50 -13.00 12.37 -0.66
C LYS A 50 -11.67 11.79 -1.15
N LYS A 51 -10.77 12.65 -1.66
CA LYS A 51 -9.49 12.20 -2.22
C LYS A 51 -8.67 11.38 -1.22
N ASP A 52 -8.60 11.81 0.04
CA ASP A 52 -7.85 11.06 1.07
C ASP A 52 -8.47 9.70 1.36
N GLU A 53 -9.79 9.64 1.59
CA GLU A 53 -10.52 8.38 1.82
C GLU A 53 -10.40 7.42 0.64
N LEU A 54 -10.40 7.97 -0.59
CA LEU A 54 -10.18 7.21 -1.81
C LEU A 54 -8.77 6.60 -1.84
N ILE A 55 -7.74 7.39 -1.50
CA ILE A 55 -6.34 6.93 -1.44
C ILE A 55 -6.20 5.81 -0.42
N GLU A 56 -6.73 5.96 0.79
CA GLU A 56 -6.68 4.89 1.80
C GLU A 56 -7.37 3.60 1.32
N THR A 57 -8.50 3.75 0.64
CA THR A 57 -9.22 2.59 0.06
C THR A 57 -8.38 1.91 -1.02
N ILE A 58 -7.71 2.69 -1.88
CA ILE A 58 -6.82 2.17 -2.93
C ILE A 58 -5.63 1.44 -2.30
N ILE A 59 -4.96 2.02 -1.29
CA ILE A 59 -3.82 1.41 -0.59
C ILE A 59 -4.20 0.03 -0.07
N VAL A 60 -5.30 -0.07 0.69
CA VAL A 60 -5.75 -1.34 1.27
C VAL A 60 -6.03 -2.38 0.17
N ASN A 61 -6.60 -1.97 -0.96
CA ASN A 61 -6.87 -2.90 -2.06
C ASN A 61 -5.60 -3.33 -2.81
N ILE A 62 -4.64 -2.42 -3.03
CA ILE A 62 -3.35 -2.74 -3.64
C ILE A 62 -2.65 -3.80 -2.78
N LEU A 63 -2.43 -3.51 -1.49
CA LEU A 63 -1.68 -4.41 -0.61
C LEU A 63 -2.32 -5.80 -0.48
N ASN A 64 -3.65 -5.89 -0.53
CA ASN A 64 -4.37 -7.17 -0.43
C ASN A 64 -4.44 -7.96 -1.75
N LYS A 65 -4.35 -7.28 -2.90
CA LYS A 65 -4.56 -7.91 -4.22
C LYS A 65 -3.30 -7.92 -5.09
N ILE A 66 -2.18 -7.40 -4.60
CA ILE A 66 -0.97 -7.28 -5.42
C ILE A 66 -0.47 -8.64 -5.90
N SER A 67 -0.48 -9.67 -5.04
CA SER A 67 -0.04 -11.02 -5.40
C SER A 67 -0.83 -11.56 -6.59
N THR A 68 -2.16 -11.47 -6.55
CA THR A 68 -3.02 -11.92 -7.66
C THR A 68 -2.91 -11.01 -8.88
N THR A 69 -2.61 -9.72 -8.70
CA THR A 69 -2.38 -8.81 -9.82
C THR A 69 -1.12 -9.20 -10.59
N LEU A 70 -0.06 -9.64 -9.90
CA LEU A 70 1.21 -10.07 -10.52
C LEU A 70 1.07 -11.34 -11.37
N GLU A 71 0.12 -12.21 -11.04
CA GLU A 71 -0.19 -13.41 -11.83
C GLU A 71 -0.69 -13.06 -13.25
N THR A 72 -1.35 -11.90 -13.40
CA THR A 72 -1.94 -11.44 -14.67
C THR A 72 -1.00 -10.59 -15.53
N ILE A 73 0.22 -10.36 -15.06
CA ILE A 73 1.20 -9.49 -15.71
C ILE A 73 2.13 -10.31 -16.62
N SER A 74 2.52 -9.74 -17.76
CA SER A 74 3.46 -10.34 -18.71
C SER A 74 4.84 -10.59 -18.10
N ASP A 75 5.62 -11.49 -18.70
CA ASP A 75 6.96 -11.79 -18.20
C ASP A 75 7.93 -10.61 -18.36
N ASP A 76 7.77 -9.78 -19.40
CA ASP A 76 8.55 -8.55 -19.59
C ASP A 76 8.33 -7.56 -18.44
N ASN A 77 7.08 -7.36 -18.05
CA ASN A 77 6.73 -6.53 -16.91
C ASN A 77 7.27 -7.11 -15.59
N LYS A 78 7.23 -8.43 -15.40
CA LYS A 78 7.84 -9.08 -14.23
C LYS A 78 9.36 -8.87 -14.19
N ASN A 79 10.03 -8.94 -15.35
CA ASN A 79 11.47 -8.67 -15.45
C ASN A 79 11.79 -7.22 -15.12
N LEU A 80 11.00 -6.26 -15.62
CA LEU A 80 11.14 -4.85 -15.27
C LEU A 80 10.97 -4.63 -13.76
N ILE A 81 9.94 -5.22 -13.16
CA ILE A 81 9.72 -5.18 -11.70
C ILE A 81 10.95 -5.71 -10.94
N LYS A 82 11.47 -6.87 -11.33
CA LYS A 82 12.68 -7.46 -10.71
C LYS A 82 13.89 -6.54 -10.81
N ASN A 83 14.12 -5.94 -11.98
CA ASN A 83 15.23 -5.00 -12.18
C ASN A 83 15.13 -3.79 -11.25
N ILE A 84 13.92 -3.25 -11.06
CA ILE A 84 13.68 -2.11 -10.17
C ILE A 84 13.87 -2.53 -8.70
N ILE A 85 13.38 -3.70 -8.30
CA ILE A 85 13.58 -4.23 -6.93
C ILE A 85 15.06 -4.43 -6.62
N ASN A 86 15.83 -5.00 -7.54
CA ASN A 86 17.28 -5.19 -7.40
C ASN A 86 18.02 -3.84 -7.26
N ALA A 87 17.48 -2.78 -7.88
CA ALA A 87 17.93 -1.41 -7.68
C ALA A 87 17.29 -0.74 -6.43
N SER A 88 16.97 -1.52 -5.40
CA SER A 88 16.35 -1.05 -4.13
C SER A 88 14.96 -0.40 -4.27
N GLY A 89 14.27 -0.62 -5.39
CA GLY A 89 12.95 -0.06 -5.70
C GLY A 89 12.98 1.23 -6.52
N ILE A 90 14.16 1.72 -6.91
CA ILE A 90 14.34 3.00 -7.61
C ILE A 90 15.26 2.79 -8.81
N LEU A 91 14.80 3.15 -10.00
CA LEU A 91 15.58 2.97 -11.23
C LEU A 91 15.46 4.21 -12.13
N ASP A 92 16.59 4.72 -12.62
CA ASP A 92 16.59 5.80 -13.61
C ASP A 92 16.00 5.27 -14.94
N PHE A 93 15.00 5.98 -15.47
CA PHE A 93 14.41 5.66 -16.77
C PHE A 93 15.44 5.90 -17.88
N ASN A 94 15.46 5.02 -18.87
CA ASN A 94 16.32 5.12 -20.03
C ASN A 94 15.64 4.52 -21.27
N GLU A 95 16.24 4.75 -22.43
CA GLU A 95 15.71 4.34 -23.74
C GLU A 95 15.55 2.84 -23.96
N ASN A 96 16.18 2.00 -23.13
CA ASN A 96 16.02 0.54 -23.20
C ASN A 96 14.77 0.05 -22.47
N ILE A 97 14.09 0.92 -21.71
CA ILE A 97 12.86 0.58 -20.99
C ILE A 97 11.67 0.93 -21.88
N ASN A 98 10.86 -0.08 -22.18
CA ASN A 98 9.64 0.10 -22.95
C ASN A 98 8.63 0.94 -22.18
N ILE A 99 8.17 2.03 -22.80
CA ILE A 99 7.24 2.97 -22.18
C ILE A 99 5.85 2.36 -21.95
N ASP A 100 5.43 1.41 -22.79
CA ASP A 100 4.12 0.77 -22.67
C ASP A 100 4.04 -0.10 -21.40
N ASP A 101 5.14 -0.78 -21.07
CA ASP A 101 5.29 -1.55 -19.82
C ASP A 101 5.20 -0.63 -18.60
N VAL A 102 5.86 0.53 -18.66
CA VAL A 102 5.79 1.56 -17.61
C VAL A 102 4.36 2.05 -17.43
N ILE A 103 3.64 2.32 -18.53
CA ILE A 103 2.24 2.78 -18.49
C ILE A 103 1.35 1.70 -17.89
N GLU A 104 1.50 0.44 -18.30
CA GLU A 104 0.71 -0.67 -17.78
C GLU A 104 0.89 -0.83 -16.27
N LEU A 105 2.14 -0.87 -15.80
CA LEU A 105 2.46 -1.02 -14.38
C LEU A 105 1.99 0.19 -13.55
N ARG A 106 2.02 1.39 -14.13
CA ARG A 106 1.49 2.61 -13.50
C ARG A 106 -0.02 2.58 -13.34
N ASN A 107 -0.74 2.09 -14.36
CA ASN A 107 -2.20 1.94 -14.27
C ASN A 107 -2.62 0.91 -13.22
N LYS A 108 -1.76 -0.08 -12.96
CA LYS A 108 -1.92 -1.07 -11.88
C LYS A 108 -1.34 -0.60 -10.53
N ALA A 109 -0.85 0.63 -10.41
CA ALA A 109 -0.24 1.17 -9.18
C ALA A 109 0.88 0.31 -8.56
N ILE A 110 1.53 -0.53 -9.37
CA ILE A 110 2.71 -1.30 -8.97
C ILE A 110 3.95 -0.43 -9.10
N LEU A 111 3.95 0.43 -10.13
CA LEU A 111 5.02 1.33 -10.48
C LEU A 111 4.55 2.79 -10.45
N PHE A 112 5.44 3.68 -10.03
CA PHE A 112 5.25 5.13 -10.08
C PHE A 112 6.39 5.78 -10.84
N THR A 113 6.16 7.02 -11.26
CA THR A 113 7.08 7.81 -12.08
C THR A 113 7.23 9.21 -11.50
N GLY A 114 8.40 9.79 -11.71
CA GLY A 114 8.65 11.18 -11.35
C GLY A 114 10.04 11.63 -11.75
N LYS A 115 10.37 12.86 -11.40
CA LYS A 115 11.67 13.48 -11.67
C LYS A 115 12.36 13.78 -10.34
N ILE A 116 13.53 13.18 -10.12
CA ILE A 116 14.36 13.38 -8.92
C ILE A 116 15.71 13.87 -9.39
N GLU A 117 16.18 15.01 -8.87
CA GLU A 117 17.46 15.61 -9.27
C GLU A 117 17.61 15.76 -10.80
N ASN A 118 16.54 16.18 -11.47
CA ASN A 118 16.43 16.30 -12.93
C ASN A 118 16.51 14.99 -13.75
N LYS A 119 16.45 13.83 -13.10
CA LYS A 119 16.39 12.54 -13.79
C LYS A 119 14.98 11.95 -13.74
N GLU A 120 14.56 11.36 -14.86
CA GLU A 120 13.34 10.57 -14.93
C GLU A 120 13.55 9.25 -14.17
N THR A 121 12.67 8.94 -13.22
CA THR A 121 12.88 7.83 -12.28
C THR A 121 11.61 7.00 -12.16
N LEU A 122 11.81 5.69 -12.19
CA LEU A 122 10.85 4.63 -11.93
C LEU A 122 10.92 4.22 -10.46
N ILE A 123 9.76 4.08 -9.81
CA ILE A 123 9.67 3.91 -8.36
C ILE A 123 8.67 2.80 -8.03
N ILE A 124 9.14 1.76 -7.35
CA ILE A 124 8.28 0.83 -6.63
C ILE A 124 8.29 1.25 -5.17
N THR A 125 7.11 1.58 -4.64
CA THR A 125 6.94 2.07 -3.27
C THR A 125 7.40 1.05 -2.23
N GLU A 126 7.81 1.51 -1.06
CA GLU A 126 8.36 0.65 -0.01
C GLU A 126 7.41 -0.47 0.40
N GLU A 127 6.12 -0.15 0.54
CA GLU A 127 5.09 -1.11 0.93
C GLU A 127 4.92 -2.21 -0.12
N VAL A 128 4.90 -1.83 -1.40
CA VAL A 128 4.82 -2.78 -2.51
C VAL A 128 6.11 -3.61 -2.62
N LYS A 129 7.27 -2.97 -2.55
CA LYS A 129 8.58 -3.62 -2.60
C LYS A 129 8.69 -4.73 -1.55
N ASN A 130 8.29 -4.44 -0.31
CA ASN A 130 8.36 -5.40 0.79
C ASN A 130 7.54 -6.66 0.50
N ILE A 131 6.35 -6.51 -0.08
CA ILE A 131 5.51 -7.64 -0.49
C ILE A 131 6.18 -8.41 -1.63
N LEU A 132 6.70 -7.71 -2.65
CA LEU A 132 7.33 -8.33 -3.81
C LEU A 132 8.60 -9.10 -3.45
N VAL A 133 9.43 -8.56 -2.55
CA VAL A 133 10.61 -9.25 -2.03
C VAL A 133 10.21 -10.52 -1.28
N GLY A 134 9.16 -10.46 -0.44
CA GLY A 134 8.61 -11.64 0.23
C GLY A 134 8.25 -12.75 -0.76
N LEU A 135 7.52 -12.41 -1.83
CA LEU A 135 7.14 -13.36 -2.88
C LEU A 135 8.35 -13.93 -3.64
N LEU A 136 9.37 -13.11 -3.91
CA LEU A 136 10.59 -13.56 -4.60
C LEU A 136 11.42 -14.52 -3.74
N VAL A 137 11.44 -14.34 -2.42
CA VAL A 137 12.12 -15.24 -1.48
C VAL A 137 11.37 -16.57 -1.38
N GLU A 138 10.04 -16.55 -1.33
CA GLU A 138 9.20 -17.75 -1.34
C GLU A 138 9.42 -18.60 -2.60
N CYS A 139 9.59 -17.98 -3.78
CA CYS A 139 9.91 -18.69 -5.02
C CYS A 139 11.27 -19.40 -5.00
N ASN A 140 12.25 -18.92 -4.22
CA ASN A 140 13.58 -19.53 -4.14
C ASN A 140 13.65 -20.76 -3.22
N GLU A 141 12.63 -20.99 -2.38
CA GLU A 141 12.54 -22.21 -1.56
C GLU A 141 11.81 -23.34 -2.32
N GLU A 142 10.85 -23.02 -3.20
CA GLU A 142 10.15 -24.01 -4.01
C GLU A 142 10.95 -24.48 -5.24
N CYS A 143 11.87 -23.66 -5.79
CA CYS A 143 12.66 -23.99 -6.98
C CYS A 143 13.97 -24.78 -6.75
N LYS A 144 14.25 -25.29 -5.54
CA LYS A 144 15.43 -26.16 -5.29
C LYS A 144 15.27 -27.62 -5.74
N LYS A 145 14.19 -27.97 -6.45
CA LYS A 145 14.02 -29.26 -7.11
C LYS A 145 13.81 -29.06 -8.61
N ASP A 146 14.84 -28.60 -9.31
CA ASP A 146 15.23 -29.15 -10.62
C ASP A 146 16.37 -28.32 -11.26
N SER A 147 17.52 -28.98 -11.35
CA SER A 147 18.65 -28.84 -12.30
C SER A 147 19.14 -27.47 -12.81
N SER A 148 20.44 -27.25 -12.55
CA SER A 148 21.48 -26.86 -13.52
C SER A 148 21.33 -25.52 -14.26
N ILE A 149 22.01 -24.48 -13.75
CA ILE A 149 22.92 -23.58 -14.50
C ILE A 149 23.75 -22.82 -13.46
N VAL A 150 25.07 -23.00 -13.55
CA VAL A 150 26.10 -22.26 -12.82
C VAL A 150 26.64 -21.19 -13.75
N THR A 151 26.66 -19.92 -13.33
CA THR A 151 27.74 -18.97 -13.68
C THR A 151 27.88 -17.99 -12.52
N ASN A 152 28.92 -18.16 -11.70
CA ASN A 152 30.23 -17.47 -11.77
C ASN A 152 30.21 -16.10 -11.08
N GLU A 153 30.21 -16.10 -9.74
CA GLU A 153 30.82 -15.07 -8.89
C GLU A 153 30.84 -15.54 -7.42
N GLU A 154 31.46 -16.69 -7.17
CA GLU A 154 31.79 -17.15 -5.82
C GLU A 154 33.26 -16.82 -5.54
N VAL A 155 33.52 -15.92 -4.59
CA VAL A 155 34.34 -16.16 -3.38
C VAL A 155 34.25 -14.89 -2.52
N LYS A 156 33.28 -14.84 -1.58
CA LYS A 156 33.19 -14.00 -0.35
C LYS A 156 31.77 -13.99 0.29
N ALA A 157 30.81 -14.73 -0.27
CA ALA A 157 29.38 -14.61 0.07
C ALA A 157 28.85 -15.61 1.12
N ASP A 158 29.62 -16.63 1.51
CA ASP A 158 29.07 -17.75 2.29
C ASP A 158 28.76 -17.43 3.76
N GLU A 159 29.45 -16.45 4.37
CA GLU A 159 29.20 -16.06 5.77
C GLU A 159 28.08 -15.01 5.90
N GLN A 160 27.86 -14.21 4.86
CA GLN A 160 26.84 -13.15 4.83
C GLN A 160 25.43 -13.72 4.58
N LEU A 161 25.32 -14.80 3.80
CA LEU A 161 24.04 -15.45 3.45
C LEU A 161 23.34 -16.10 4.67
N GLU A 162 24.09 -16.48 5.70
CA GLU A 162 23.54 -17.08 6.92
C GLU A 162 23.00 -16.01 7.88
N ILE A 163 23.70 -14.88 7.98
CA ILE A 163 23.27 -13.68 8.73
C ILE A 163 21.99 -13.09 8.13
N ASP A 164 21.90 -13.04 6.80
CA ASP A 164 20.74 -12.46 6.10
C ASP A 164 19.45 -13.27 6.35
N LYS A 165 19.54 -14.60 6.49
CA LYS A 165 18.40 -15.46 6.83
C LYS A 165 17.92 -15.26 8.26
N GLU A 166 18.85 -15.11 9.19
CA GLU A 166 18.54 -14.87 10.60
C GLU A 166 17.88 -13.50 10.78
N LEU A 167 18.37 -12.47 10.06
CA LEU A 167 17.76 -11.14 10.02
C LEU A 167 16.35 -11.13 9.43
N ILE A 168 16.09 -11.91 8.38
CA ILE A 168 14.73 -12.06 7.81
C ILE A 168 13.77 -12.68 8.84
N ASN A 169 14.20 -13.73 9.55
CA ASN A 169 13.38 -14.37 10.56
C ASN A 169 13.10 -13.44 11.75
N ILE A 170 14.11 -12.71 12.22
CA ILE A 170 13.94 -11.69 13.27
C ILE A 170 12.99 -10.59 12.81
N THR A 171 13.12 -10.12 11.56
CA THR A 171 12.24 -9.09 10.99
C THR A 171 10.78 -9.56 10.93
N ASN A 172 10.56 -10.80 10.51
CA ASN A 172 9.23 -11.40 10.48
C ASN A 172 8.64 -11.52 11.89
N GLN A 173 9.43 -11.94 12.88
CA GLN A 173 9.00 -11.99 14.28
C GLN A 173 8.64 -10.60 14.82
N ILE A 174 9.43 -9.57 14.51
CA ILE A 174 9.14 -8.18 14.90
C ILE A 174 7.82 -7.71 14.29
N ASN A 175 7.58 -7.98 13.01
CA ASN A 175 6.35 -7.60 12.33
C ASN A 175 5.12 -8.27 12.94
N GLU A 176 5.20 -9.56 13.29
CA GLU A 176 4.11 -10.27 13.98
C GLU A 176 3.86 -9.70 15.38
N MET A 177 4.91 -9.36 16.13
CA MET A 177 4.77 -8.69 17.43
C MET A 177 4.09 -7.31 17.30
N GLN A 178 4.45 -6.53 16.28
CA GLN A 178 3.83 -5.23 16.01
C GLN A 178 2.36 -5.36 15.60
N LYS A 179 1.97 -6.39 14.83
CA LYS A 179 0.55 -6.66 14.50
C LYS A 179 -0.27 -6.93 15.76
N VAL A 180 0.25 -7.72 16.70
CA VAL A 180 -0.41 -8.00 17.98
C VAL A 180 -0.57 -6.73 18.81
N GLU A 181 0.47 -5.89 18.90
CA GLU A 181 0.41 -4.64 19.66
C GLU A 181 -0.56 -3.63 19.03
N ASN A 182 -0.55 -3.49 17.70
CA ASN A 182 -1.50 -2.64 16.98
C ASN A 182 -2.95 -3.13 17.20
N MET A 183 -3.18 -4.44 17.13
CA MET A 183 -4.51 -5.01 17.40
C MET A 183 -4.95 -4.78 18.85
N ARG A 184 -4.03 -4.89 19.82
CA ARG A 184 -4.27 -4.56 21.23
C ARG A 184 -4.64 -3.09 21.41
N MET A 185 -3.94 -2.18 20.73
CA MET A 185 -4.23 -0.75 20.77
C MET A 185 -5.62 -0.42 20.19
N ILE A 186 -5.96 -1.04 19.05
CA ILE A 186 -7.29 -0.92 18.44
C ILE A 186 -8.39 -1.46 19.37
N MET A 187 -8.20 -2.64 19.95
CA MET A 187 -9.16 -3.24 20.89
C MET A 187 -9.40 -2.37 22.13
N ASN A 188 -8.34 -1.74 22.66
CA ASN A 188 -8.45 -0.80 23.76
C ASN A 188 -9.20 0.48 23.35
N ALA A 189 -8.95 1.02 22.16
CA ALA A 189 -9.63 2.21 21.64
C ALA A 189 -11.13 1.96 21.39
N LEU A 190 -11.48 0.80 20.83
CA LEU A 190 -12.88 0.39 20.60
C LEU A 190 -13.63 0.20 21.91
N SER A 191 -12.99 -0.41 22.91
CA SER A 191 -13.57 -0.58 24.25
C SER A 191 -13.85 0.75 24.95
N ARG A 192 -13.00 1.77 24.75
CA ARG A 192 -13.24 3.14 25.26
C ARG A 192 -14.43 3.81 24.57
N LYS A 193 -14.52 3.75 23.24
CA LYS A 193 -15.66 4.31 22.47
C LYS A 193 -17.00 3.69 22.85
N ASN A 194 -17.06 2.39 23.17
CA ASN A 194 -18.28 1.74 23.61
C ASN A 194 -18.74 2.25 25.00
N LYS A 195 -17.81 2.48 25.93
CA LYS A 195 -18.13 3.09 27.24
C LYS A 195 -18.65 4.53 27.12
N ASP A 196 -18.08 5.33 26.23
CA ASP A 196 -18.52 6.71 26.00
C ASP A 196 -19.90 6.80 25.33
N LYS A 197 -20.25 5.81 24.49
CA LYS A 197 -21.56 5.71 23.84
C LYS A 197 -22.66 5.26 24.80
N GLU A 198 -22.32 4.41 25.77
CA GLU A 198 -23.25 3.96 26.82
C GLU A 198 -23.56 5.08 27.82
N ASN A 199 -22.55 5.89 28.19
CA ASN A 199 -22.72 7.05 29.08
C ASN A 199 -23.40 8.27 28.43
N ASN A 200 -23.49 8.33 27.10
CA ASN A 200 -24.11 9.44 26.35
C ASN A 200 -25.51 9.13 25.78
N LYS A 201 -26.22 8.12 26.29
CA LYS A 201 -27.65 7.97 25.96
C LYS A 201 -28.40 9.19 26.50
N LYS A 202 -28.72 10.14 25.61
CA LYS A 202 -29.54 11.31 25.92
C LYS A 202 -30.88 10.84 26.46
N VAL A 203 -31.11 11.04 27.76
CA VAL A 203 -32.40 10.81 28.39
C VAL A 203 -33.44 11.73 27.73
N GLY A 204 -34.55 11.16 27.27
CA GLY A 204 -35.63 11.92 26.64
C GLY A 204 -36.29 12.84 27.66
N ARG A 205 -36.70 14.04 27.22
CA ARG A 205 -37.31 15.06 28.09
C ARG A 205 -38.53 14.54 28.88
N ASN A 206 -39.28 13.58 28.33
CA ASN A 206 -40.45 12.98 28.96
C ASN A 206 -40.19 11.64 29.67
N ASP A 207 -38.98 11.08 29.58
CA ASP A 207 -38.62 9.81 30.21
C ASP A 207 -38.48 9.97 31.73
N LEU A 208 -38.48 8.85 32.46
CA LEU A 208 -38.24 8.86 33.91
C LEU A 208 -36.85 9.42 34.22
N CYS A 209 -36.77 10.27 35.24
CA CYS A 209 -35.55 10.97 35.58
C CYS A 209 -34.53 10.00 36.21
N PRO A 210 -33.27 9.95 35.70
CA PRO A 210 -32.27 8.98 36.16
C PRO A 210 -31.75 9.24 37.58
N CYS A 211 -32.16 10.35 38.23
CA CYS A 211 -31.82 10.64 39.62
C CYS A 211 -32.68 9.88 40.66
N GLY A 212 -33.61 9.02 40.20
CA GLY A 212 -34.44 8.20 41.09
C GLY A 212 -35.64 8.91 41.71
N SER A 213 -35.97 10.14 41.29
CA SER A 213 -37.06 10.93 41.87
C SER A 213 -38.47 10.45 41.54
N GLY A 214 -38.63 9.50 40.60
CA GLY A 214 -39.91 9.04 40.08
C GLY A 214 -40.65 10.04 39.17
N LYS A 215 -40.07 11.22 38.89
CA LYS A 215 -40.65 12.26 38.02
C LYS A 215 -40.10 12.18 36.60
N LYS A 216 -40.80 12.76 35.61
CA LYS A 216 -40.27 12.93 34.24
C LYS A 216 -39.04 13.86 34.24
N TYR A 217 -38.03 13.59 33.40
CA TYR A 217 -36.75 14.32 33.36
C TYR A 217 -36.93 15.85 33.29
N LYS A 218 -37.88 16.33 32.48
CA LYS A 218 -38.23 17.76 32.37
C LYS A 218 -38.67 18.42 33.68
N LYS A 219 -39.46 17.70 34.49
CA LYS A 219 -40.03 18.19 35.74
C LYS A 219 -39.12 17.96 36.95
N CYS A 220 -37.95 17.37 36.75
CA CYS A 220 -36.99 17.10 37.82
C CYS A 220 -35.67 17.85 37.57
N CYS A 221 -34.69 17.23 36.91
CA CYS A 221 -33.37 17.83 36.75
C CYS A 221 -33.30 18.98 35.75
N LEU A 222 -34.25 19.11 34.81
CA LEU A 222 -34.29 20.25 33.88
C LEU A 222 -35.05 21.47 34.43
N GLY A 223 -35.86 21.31 35.48
CA GLY A 223 -36.63 22.40 36.10
C GLY A 223 -37.54 23.19 35.14
N LYS A 224 -37.96 22.59 34.01
CA LYS A 224 -38.73 23.24 32.93
C LYS A 224 -39.89 22.39 32.42
#